data_AF-A0AA42HLL5-F1
#
_entry.id   AF-A0AA42HLL5-F1
#
_cell.length_a   1.000
_cell.length_b   1.000
_cell.length_c   1.000
_cell.angle_alpha   90.00
_cell.angle_beta   90.00
_cell.angle_gamma   90.00
#
_symmetry.space_group_name_H-M   'P 1'
#
loop_
_entity.id
_entity.type
_entity.pdbx_description
1 polymer ?
#
loop_
_entity_poly.entity_id
_entity_poly.type
_entity_poly.pdbx_seq_one_letter_code
_entity_poly.pdbx_strand_id
1 'polypeptide(L)'
;AMWSVKLDVSSGGQRFVSGWQLGYDSSQNYTSLAFQADRFLFFNSSTGQAVAPVSIVGGQMFINSAMIQDASITNAKIGDVIQSNALGSNGQPLWQLNKAGSFLLNSAGGGGRMQMTAEAMKVFDANGVRRVQLGNLDV
;
A
#
# COMPACT_ATOMS: atom_id res chain seq x y z
N ALA A 1 28.05 -21.13 -2.02
CA ALA A 1 29.01 -20.38 -1.17
C ALA A 1 28.23 -19.50 -0.20
N MET A 2 28.80 -19.17 0.97
CA MET A 2 28.09 -18.43 2.02
C MET A 2 29.00 -17.37 2.63
N TRP A 3 28.47 -16.15 2.80
CA TRP A 3 29.15 -15.06 3.50
C TRP A 3 28.20 -14.43 4.52
N SER A 4 28.69 -14.08 5.70
CA SER A 4 27.85 -13.50 6.74
C SER A 4 28.64 -12.63 7.70
N VAL A 5 27.94 -11.68 8.32
CA VAL A 5 28.43 -10.89 9.45
C VAL A 5 27.47 -11.09 10.62
N LYS A 6 28.02 -11.31 11.82
CA LYS A 6 27.25 -11.51 13.05
C LYS A 6 27.81 -10.64 14.17
N LEU A 7 26.92 -9.93 14.84
CA LEU A 7 27.11 -9.31 16.15
C LEU A 7 26.44 -10.21 17.20
N ASP A 8 27.16 -10.50 18.26
CA ASP A 8 26.69 -11.32 19.37
C ASP A 8 27.15 -10.67 20.67
N VAL A 9 26.22 -10.08 21.40
CA VAL A 9 26.52 -9.34 22.63
C VAL A 9 25.63 -9.86 23.74
N SER A 10 26.23 -10.09 24.91
CA SER A 10 25.49 -10.40 26.13
C SER A 10 25.54 -9.18 27.05
N SER A 11 24.39 -8.70 27.49
CA SER A 11 24.26 -7.56 28.40
C SER A 11 23.13 -7.81 29.40
N GLY A 12 23.43 -7.66 30.70
CA GLY A 12 22.43 -7.86 31.77
C GLY A 12 21.79 -9.25 31.82
N GLY A 13 22.49 -10.30 31.36
CA GLY A 13 21.96 -11.66 31.27
C GLY A 13 21.08 -11.93 30.05
N GLN A 14 20.80 -10.92 29.22
CA GLN A 14 20.12 -11.07 27.94
C GLN A 14 21.14 -11.09 26.78
N ARG A 15 20.90 -11.96 25.81
CA ARG A 15 21.70 -12.06 24.58
C ARG A 15 21.02 -11.32 23.44
N PHE A 16 21.78 -10.47 22.77
CA PHE A 16 21.35 -9.71 21.59
C PHE A 16 22.18 -10.16 20.40
N VAL A 17 21.50 -10.58 19.33
CA VAL A 17 22.15 -11.04 18.10
C VAL A 17 21.61 -10.23 16.94
N SER A 18 22.51 -9.69 16.13
CA SER A 18 22.16 -9.13 14.84
C SER A 18 23.15 -9.57 13.77
N GLY A 19 22.75 -9.50 12.52
CA GLY A 19 23.61 -9.93 11.43
C GLY A 19 22.87 -10.07 10.12
N TRP A 20 23.63 -10.45 9.11
CA TRP A 20 23.11 -10.71 7.79
C TRP A 20 23.95 -11.76 7.08
N GLN A 21 23.33 -12.41 6.11
CA GLN A 21 23.92 -13.53 5.38
C GLN A 21 23.56 -13.45 3.90
N LEU A 22 24.54 -13.75 3.05
CA LEU A 22 24.36 -14.05 1.64
C LEU A 22 24.68 -15.52 1.38
N GLY A 23 23.86 -16.18 0.56
CA GLY A 23 24.06 -17.56 0.17
C GLY A 23 23.80 -17.79 -1.31
N TYR A 24 24.57 -18.70 -1.92
CA TYR A 24 24.23 -19.34 -3.19
C TYR A 24 24.10 -20.84 -2.95
N ASP A 25 22.91 -21.37 -3.26
CA ASP A 25 22.60 -22.80 -3.22
C ASP A 25 22.72 -23.38 -4.64
N SER A 26 23.74 -24.20 -4.86
CA SER A 26 24.01 -24.82 -6.16
C SER A 26 23.06 -25.97 -6.51
N SER A 27 22.33 -26.53 -5.54
CA SER A 27 21.34 -27.59 -5.76
C SER A 27 20.01 -27.03 -6.29
N GLN A 28 19.61 -25.85 -5.81
CA GLN A 28 18.35 -25.20 -6.18
C GLN A 28 18.55 -24.01 -7.12
N ASN A 29 19.81 -23.65 -7.39
CA ASN A 29 20.23 -22.56 -8.28
C ASN A 29 19.61 -21.19 -7.96
N TYR A 30 19.53 -20.83 -6.68
CA TYR A 30 19.10 -19.50 -6.25
C TYR A 30 20.11 -18.85 -5.31
N THR A 31 20.01 -17.51 -5.19
CA THR A 31 20.71 -16.73 -4.17
C THR A 31 19.75 -16.30 -3.07
N SER A 32 20.25 -16.14 -1.85
CA SER A 32 19.48 -15.70 -0.70
C SER A 32 20.19 -14.56 0.01
N LEU A 33 19.40 -13.65 0.59
CA LEU A 33 19.82 -12.60 1.49
C LEU A 33 18.90 -12.65 2.73
N ALA A 34 19.48 -12.77 3.91
CA ALA A 34 18.75 -12.81 5.18
C ALA A 34 19.31 -11.78 6.15
N PHE A 35 18.43 -11.22 6.97
CA PHE A 35 18.76 -10.29 8.05
C PHE A 35 18.18 -10.80 9.36
N GLN A 36 18.94 -10.64 10.44
CA GLN A 36 18.45 -10.82 11.80
C GLN A 36 18.73 -9.54 12.58
N ALA A 37 17.67 -8.89 13.07
CA ALA A 37 17.75 -7.72 13.92
C ALA A 37 16.38 -7.47 14.58
N ASP A 38 16.37 -6.82 15.75
CA ASP A 38 15.13 -6.35 16.37
C ASP A 38 14.51 -5.16 15.61
N ARG A 39 15.34 -4.37 14.92
CA ARG A 39 14.93 -3.20 14.12
C ARG A 39 15.78 -3.10 12.86
N PHE A 40 15.14 -2.84 11.73
CA PHE A 40 15.79 -2.53 10.46
C PHE A 40 15.52 -1.07 10.10
N LEU A 41 16.55 -0.22 10.24
CA LEU A 41 16.44 1.22 10.15
C LEU A 41 17.35 1.75 9.05
N PHE A 42 16.87 2.78 8.34
CA PHE A 42 17.67 3.56 7.42
C PHE A 42 17.96 4.91 8.09
N PHE A 43 19.22 5.34 8.03
CA PHE A 43 19.62 6.64 8.54
C PHE A 43 19.62 7.64 7.40
N ASN A 44 18.87 8.73 7.56
CA ASN A 44 18.98 9.85 6.65
C ASN A 44 20.17 10.71 7.10
N SER A 45 21.28 10.62 6.37
CA SER A 45 22.52 11.36 6.68
C SER A 45 22.35 12.88 6.66
N SER A 46 21.35 13.41 5.94
CA SER A 46 21.08 14.86 5.90
C SER A 46 20.34 15.38 7.14
N THR A 47 19.57 14.54 7.82
CA THR A 47 18.79 14.93 9.01
C THR A 47 19.28 14.29 10.31
N GLY A 48 20.17 13.29 10.22
CA GLY A 48 20.66 12.51 11.37
C GLY A 48 19.59 11.61 12.01
N GLN A 49 18.39 11.56 11.44
CA GLN A 49 17.28 10.79 12.00
C GLN A 49 17.26 9.37 11.45
N ALA A 50 17.01 8.41 12.34
CA ALA A 50 16.67 7.06 11.98
C ALA A 50 15.21 7.00 11.50
N VAL A 51 14.97 6.41 10.34
CA VAL A 51 13.64 6.17 9.78
C VAL A 51 13.46 4.66 9.60
N ALA A 52 12.29 4.16 9.98
CA ALA A 52 11.85 2.80 9.68
C ALA A 52 10.84 2.86 8.52
N PRO A 53 11.27 2.98 7.25
CA PRO A 53 10.33 3.04 6.13
C PRO A 53 9.51 1.74 6.00
N VAL A 54 10.08 0.63 6.46
CA VAL A 54 9.48 -0.69 6.51
C VAL A 54 9.72 -1.32 7.89
N SER A 55 8.70 -1.95 8.47
CA SER A 55 8.84 -2.80 9.66
C SER A 55 8.16 -4.15 9.44
N ILE A 56 8.74 -5.22 9.97
CA ILE A 56 8.17 -6.57 9.90
C ILE A 56 7.84 -7.01 11.33
N VAL A 57 6.56 -7.13 11.64
CA VAL A 57 6.07 -7.52 12.98
C VAL A 57 5.11 -8.68 12.82
N GLY A 58 5.34 -9.78 13.52
CA GLY A 58 4.49 -10.98 13.43
C GLY A 58 4.36 -11.56 12.01
N GLY A 59 5.40 -11.40 11.18
CA GLY A 59 5.40 -11.84 9.77
C GLY A 59 4.65 -10.91 8.80
N GLN A 60 4.13 -9.78 9.27
CA GLN A 60 3.47 -8.77 8.43
C GLN A 60 4.40 -7.59 8.20
N MET A 61 4.47 -7.14 6.95
CA MET A 61 5.21 -5.95 6.55
C MET A 61 4.32 -4.70 6.65
N PHE A 62 4.79 -3.68 7.34
CA PHE A 62 4.19 -2.36 7.43
C PHE A 62 5.09 -1.35 6.73
N ILE A 63 4.52 -0.55 5.83
CA ILE A 63 5.23 0.47 5.07
C ILE A 63 4.53 1.80 5.32
N ASN A 64 5.27 2.83 5.71
CA ASN A 64 4.69 4.15 5.95
C ASN A 64 4.32 4.85 4.62
N SER A 65 5.23 4.82 3.65
CA SER A 65 5.02 5.36 2.30
C SER A 65 5.88 4.59 1.30
N ALA A 66 5.35 4.40 0.08
CA ALA A 66 6.04 3.75 -1.01
C ALA A 66 5.71 4.45 -2.34
N MET A 67 6.74 4.68 -3.17
CA MET A 67 6.59 5.00 -4.57
C MET A 67 6.81 3.71 -5.38
N ILE A 68 5.80 3.27 -6.11
CA ILE A 68 5.83 2.02 -6.88
C ILE A 68 5.60 2.39 -8.34
N GLN A 69 6.56 2.09 -9.21
CA GLN A 69 6.43 2.37 -10.64
C GLN A 69 5.36 1.47 -11.28
N ASP A 70 5.46 0.16 -11.04
CA ASP A 70 4.52 -0.85 -11.49
C ASP A 70 4.25 -1.87 -10.38
N ALA A 71 2.98 -2.19 -10.14
CA ALA A 71 2.56 -3.14 -9.13
C ALA A 71 1.75 -4.28 -9.76
N SER A 72 2.06 -5.52 -9.37
CA SER A 72 1.19 -6.68 -9.59
C SER A 72 0.75 -7.22 -8.23
N ILE A 73 -0.56 -7.24 -7.98
CA ILE A 73 -1.13 -7.66 -6.70
C ILE A 73 -2.22 -8.70 -7.00
N THR A 74 -1.99 -9.95 -6.62
CA THR A 74 -2.98 -11.02 -6.81
C THR A 74 -4.25 -10.74 -6.01
N ASN A 75 -4.12 -10.31 -4.75
CA ASN A 75 -5.23 -9.93 -3.87
C ASN A 75 -4.78 -8.87 -2.87
N ALA A 76 -5.65 -7.90 -2.56
CA ALA A 76 -5.42 -6.87 -1.54
C ALA A 76 -6.60 -6.77 -0.57
N LYS A 77 -6.30 -6.62 0.72
CA LYS A 77 -7.26 -6.13 1.72
C LYS A 77 -7.04 -4.64 1.91
N ILE A 78 -8.09 -3.85 1.69
CA ILE A 78 -8.04 -2.38 1.74
C ILE A 78 -8.87 -1.92 2.93
N GLY A 79 -8.28 -1.12 3.82
CA GLY A 79 -8.96 -0.58 5.01
C GLY A 79 -9.88 0.60 4.69
N ASP A 80 -9.41 1.52 3.83
CA ASP A 80 -10.10 2.78 3.51
C ASP A 80 -10.47 2.86 2.02
N VAL A 81 -9.67 3.57 1.22
CA VAL A 81 -9.92 3.83 -0.20
C VAL A 81 -8.72 3.50 -1.07
N ILE A 82 -8.97 3.21 -2.34
CA ILE A 82 -8.00 3.42 -3.42
C ILE A 82 -8.60 4.45 -4.36
N GLN A 83 -7.84 5.49 -4.70
CA GLN A 83 -8.35 6.61 -5.49
C GLN A 83 -7.28 7.28 -6.35
N SER A 84 -7.72 8.04 -7.34
CA SER A 84 -6.85 8.95 -8.09
C SER A 84 -6.40 10.14 -7.25
N ASN A 85 -5.18 10.62 -7.51
CA ASN A 85 -4.70 11.90 -6.97
C ASN A 85 -5.34 13.11 -7.68
N ALA A 86 -5.70 12.97 -8.96
CA ALA A 86 -6.36 14.02 -9.71
C ALA A 86 -7.83 14.18 -9.27
N LEU A 87 -8.31 15.43 -9.29
CA LEU A 87 -9.67 15.79 -8.95
C LEU A 87 -10.45 16.19 -10.20
N GLY A 88 -11.74 15.87 -10.21
CA GLY A 88 -12.69 16.36 -11.20
C GLY A 88 -13.21 17.75 -10.85
N SER A 89 -14.00 18.32 -11.76
CA SER A 89 -14.64 19.64 -11.61
C SER A 89 -15.52 19.81 -10.35
N ASN A 90 -15.96 18.71 -9.74
CA ASN A 90 -16.75 18.67 -8.51
C ASN A 90 -15.90 18.54 -7.23
N GLY A 91 -14.58 18.62 -7.33
CA GLY A 91 -13.65 18.49 -6.19
C GLY A 91 -13.47 17.05 -5.68
N GLN A 92 -14.08 16.06 -6.33
CA GLN A 92 -13.94 14.64 -5.97
C GLN A 92 -12.82 14.00 -6.80
N PRO A 93 -12.20 12.89 -6.32
CA PRO A 93 -11.27 12.10 -7.13
C PRO A 93 -11.90 11.70 -8.47
N LEU A 94 -11.11 11.66 -9.55
CA LEU A 94 -11.55 11.11 -10.83
C LEU A 94 -12.08 9.69 -10.70
N TRP A 95 -11.50 8.89 -9.81
CA TRP A 95 -12.10 7.63 -9.39
C TRP A 95 -11.76 7.31 -7.94
N GLN A 96 -12.66 6.59 -7.27
CA GLN A 96 -12.46 6.11 -5.91
C GLN A 96 -13.21 4.81 -5.72
N LEU A 97 -12.53 3.80 -5.17
CA LEU A 97 -13.13 2.63 -4.55
C LEU A 97 -13.04 2.81 -3.03
N ASN A 98 -14.17 2.82 -2.34
CA ASN A 98 -14.26 3.02 -0.89
C ASN A 98 -14.78 1.76 -0.19
N LYS A 99 -14.13 1.36 0.90
CA LYS A 99 -14.52 0.21 1.70
C LYS A 99 -15.87 0.38 2.41
N ALA A 100 -16.36 1.61 2.55
CA ALA A 100 -17.73 1.94 2.98
C ALA A 100 -18.82 1.61 1.94
N GLY A 101 -18.46 1.05 0.77
CA GLY A 101 -19.41 0.50 -0.19
C GLY A 101 -19.75 1.43 -1.36
N SER A 102 -18.91 2.44 -1.63
CA SER A 102 -19.09 3.33 -2.78
C SER A 102 -18.00 3.19 -3.82
N PHE A 103 -18.39 3.34 -5.08
CA PHE A 103 -17.49 3.51 -6.21
C PHE A 103 -17.85 4.76 -7.01
N LEU A 104 -16.85 5.56 -7.36
CA LEU A 104 -17.02 6.84 -8.04
C LEU A 104 -16.17 6.86 -9.30
N LEU A 105 -16.74 7.43 -10.37
CA LEU A 105 -16.05 7.79 -11.61
C LEU A 105 -16.51 9.19 -12.03
N ASN A 106 -15.58 10.14 -12.10
CA ASN A 106 -15.83 11.53 -12.43
C ASN A 106 -15.05 11.95 -13.68
N SER A 107 -15.66 12.80 -14.50
CA SER A 107 -14.94 13.48 -15.57
C SER A 107 -13.95 14.50 -15.01
N ALA A 108 -12.77 14.59 -15.64
CA ALA A 108 -11.78 15.62 -15.32
C ALA A 108 -12.24 17.04 -15.70
N GLY A 109 -13.04 17.18 -16.76
CA GLY A 109 -13.33 18.47 -17.41
C GLY A 109 -14.79 18.87 -17.42
N GLY A 110 -15.52 18.67 -16.32
CA GLY A 110 -16.93 19.08 -16.24
C GLY A 110 -17.91 18.19 -17.02
N GLY A 111 -17.50 16.99 -17.40
CA GLY A 111 -18.37 16.00 -18.02
C GLY A 111 -19.26 15.26 -17.02
N GLY A 112 -19.89 14.19 -17.50
CA GLY A 112 -20.72 13.33 -16.65
C GLY A 112 -19.94 12.60 -15.56
N ARG A 113 -20.69 11.98 -14.65
CA ARG A 113 -20.15 11.16 -13.56
C ARG A 113 -21.02 9.94 -13.28
N MET A 114 -20.41 8.90 -12.75
CA MET A 114 -21.07 7.72 -12.22
C MET A 114 -20.79 7.59 -10.73
N GLN A 115 -21.84 7.25 -9.98
CA GLN A 115 -21.76 6.92 -8.57
C GLN A 115 -22.48 5.61 -8.33
N MET A 116 -21.80 4.67 -7.71
CA MET A 116 -22.37 3.44 -7.18
C MET A 116 -22.27 3.48 -5.66
N THR A 117 -23.36 3.12 -5.00
CA THR A 117 -23.44 2.91 -3.55
C THR A 117 -24.00 1.51 -3.29
N ALA A 118 -24.23 1.15 -2.03
CA ALA A 118 -24.86 -0.12 -1.68
C ALA A 118 -26.33 -0.21 -2.18
N GLU A 119 -26.96 0.94 -2.44
CA GLU A 119 -28.38 1.03 -2.77
C GLU A 119 -28.65 1.19 -4.28
N ALA A 120 -27.78 1.91 -5.00
CA ALA A 120 -28.02 2.22 -6.40
C ALA A 120 -26.75 2.58 -7.16
N MET A 121 -26.82 2.43 -8.48
CA MET A 121 -25.92 3.02 -9.44
C MET A 121 -26.61 4.17 -10.17
N LYS A 122 -25.97 5.34 -10.23
CA LYS A 122 -26.51 6.56 -10.81
C LYS A 122 -25.50 7.15 -11.79
N VAL A 123 -25.98 7.58 -12.95
CA VAL A 123 -25.19 8.29 -13.97
C VAL A 123 -25.78 9.69 -14.17
N PHE A 124 -24.91 10.68 -14.14
CA PHE A 124 -25.26 12.09 -14.26
C PHE A 124 -24.58 12.69 -15.50
N ASP A 125 -25.25 13.64 -16.15
CA ASP A 125 -24.64 14.47 -17.19
C ASP A 125 -23.76 15.59 -16.59
N ALA A 126 -23.15 16.37 -17.47
CA ALA A 126 -22.29 17.52 -17.13
C ALA A 126 -22.99 18.58 -16.27
N ASN A 127 -24.31 18.70 -16.37
CA ASN A 127 -25.11 19.66 -15.60
C ASN A 127 -25.57 19.07 -14.25
N GLY A 128 -25.11 17.86 -13.91
CA GLY A 128 -25.50 17.16 -12.68
C GLY A 128 -26.89 16.53 -12.73
N VAL A 129 -27.54 16.47 -13.91
CA VAL A 129 -28.86 15.84 -14.06
C VAL A 129 -28.69 14.33 -14.14
N ARG A 130 -29.40 13.59 -13.29
CA ARG A 130 -29.41 12.12 -13.32
C ARG A 130 -30.10 11.63 -14.60
N ARG A 131 -29.37 10.90 -15.43
CA ARG A 131 -29.86 10.35 -16.70
C ARG A 131 -30.20 8.87 -16.60
N VAL A 132 -29.48 8.15 -15.75
CA VAL A 132 -29.70 6.73 -15.49
C VAL A 132 -29.68 6.48 -13.99
N GLN A 133 -30.58 5.63 -13.53
CA GLN A 133 -30.54 5.03 -12.20
C GLN A 133 -30.85 3.55 -12.32
N LEU A 134 -29.98 2.70 -11.79
CA LEU A 134 -30.24 1.28 -11.57
C LEU A 134 -30.26 1.05 -10.05
N GLY A 135 -31.34 0.48 -9.53
CA GLY A 135 -31.55 0.36 -8.08
C GLY A 135 -32.32 1.52 -7.47
N ASN A 136 -32.60 1.37 -6.18
CA ASN A 136 -33.65 2.04 -5.41
C ASN A 136 -35.04 2.00 -6.06
N LEU A 137 -35.83 0.96 -5.70
CA LEU A 137 -37.24 0.85 -6.05
C LEU A 137 -38.20 0.64 -4.85
N ASP A 138 -37.71 0.56 -3.61
CA ASP A 138 -38.55 0.48 -2.40
C ASP A 138 -37.84 1.06 -1.14
N VAL A 139 -37.07 2.15 -1.27
CA VAL A 139 -36.50 2.91 -0.14
C VAL A 139 -36.81 4.39 -0.30
#